data_AF-A0A2D4PNM3-F1
#
_entry.id   AF-A0A2D4PNM3-F1
#
_cell.length_a   1.000
_cell.length_b   1.000
_cell.length_c   1.000
_cell.angle_alpha   90.00
_cell.angle_beta   90.00
_cell.angle_gamma   90.00
#
_symmetry.space_group_name_H-M   'P 1'
#
loop_
_entity.id
_entity.type
_entity.pdbx_description
1 polymer ?
#
loop_
_entity_poly.entity_id
_entity_poly.type
_entity_poly.pdbx_seq_one_letter_code
_entity_poly.pdbx_strand_id
1 'polypeptide(L)'
;ISGLTNTQADWLSRAMVDKAEWHLHPDLFQEAVQRFGLPTLHLFASPQNTQLPRFISRYPSPGVVPPLQVAPESPACLPPSSVDSTSDPEAVGQKRGSD
;
A
#
# COMPACT_ATOMS: atom_id res chain seq x y z
N ILE A 1 4.01 9.44 11.00
CA ILE A 1 5.43 9.02 10.94
C ILE A 1 5.88 9.24 9.51
N SER A 2 6.97 9.99 9.28
CA SER A 2 7.47 10.21 7.92
C SER A 2 8.23 8.96 7.43
N GLY A 3 8.29 8.74 6.11
CA GLY A 3 8.92 7.54 5.54
C GLY A 3 10.37 7.33 5.99
N LEU A 4 11.11 8.42 6.25
CA LEU A 4 12.49 8.39 6.72
C LEU A 4 12.64 7.84 8.15
N THR A 5 11.64 8.06 9.02
CA THR A 5 11.66 7.49 10.39
C THR A 5 11.14 6.06 10.43
N ASN A 6 10.39 5.62 9.41
CA ASN A 6 9.81 4.28 9.32
C ASN A 6 10.81 3.22 8.80
N THR A 7 12.08 3.58 8.60
CA THR A 7 13.08 2.70 8.00
C THR A 7 13.23 1.37 8.74
N GLN A 8 13.24 1.40 10.09
CA GLN A 8 13.40 0.19 10.89
C GLN A 8 12.19 -0.73 10.79
N ALA A 9 10.98 -0.18 10.85
CA ALA A 9 9.75 -0.97 10.76
C ALA A 9 9.48 -1.46 9.32
N ASP A 10 9.81 -0.65 8.30
CA ASP A 10 9.78 -1.09 6.90
C ASP A 10 10.76 -2.23 6.65
N TRP A 11 11.98 -2.15 7.20
CA TRP A 11 12.93 -3.25 7.13
C TRP A 11 12.42 -4.49 7.87
N LEU A 12 12.04 -4.37 9.14
CA LEU A 12 11.58 -5.51 9.96
C LEU A 12 10.35 -6.21 9.36
N SER A 13 9.40 -5.45 8.83
CA SER A 13 8.20 -6.01 8.19
C SER A 13 8.50 -6.73 6.86
N ARG A 14 9.64 -6.43 6.20
CA ARG A 14 10.04 -7.04 4.92
C ARG A 14 11.23 -7.99 5.04
N ALA A 15 11.91 -8.02 6.18
CA ALA A 15 13.15 -8.80 6.38
C ALA A 15 12.87 -10.30 6.49
N MET A 16 11.74 -10.67 7.09
CA MET A 16 11.33 -12.05 7.27
C MET A 16 10.13 -12.35 6.39
N VAL A 17 10.36 -13.08 5.31
CA VAL A 17 9.26 -13.71 4.56
C VAL A 17 8.84 -14.93 5.35
N ASP A 18 7.64 -14.88 5.95
CA ASP A 18 7.06 -16.07 6.54
C ASP A 18 6.88 -17.12 5.44
N LYS A 19 7.52 -18.29 5.60
CA LYS A 19 7.47 -19.39 4.62
C LYS A 19 6.12 -20.09 4.61
N ALA A 20 5.23 -19.77 5.55
CA ALA A 20 3.81 -20.05 5.44
C ALA A 20 3.17 -19.08 4.42
N GLU A 21 3.59 -19.17 3.16
CA GLU A 21 2.93 -18.47 2.08
C GLU A 21 1.52 -19.03 1.95
N TRP A 22 0.53 -18.20 2.25
CA TRP A 22 -0.86 -18.57 2.19
C TRP A 22 -1.23 -18.93 0.74
N HIS A 23 -1.89 -20.07 0.56
CA HIS A 23 -2.39 -20.56 -0.72
C HIS A 23 -3.88 -20.86 -0.57
N LEU A 24 -4.69 -20.40 -1.51
CA LEU A 24 -6.11 -20.71 -1.50
C LEU A 24 -6.28 -22.21 -1.77
N HIS A 25 -7.09 -22.91 -0.96
CA HIS A 25 -7.36 -24.32 -1.19
C HIS A 25 -7.81 -24.55 -2.65
N PRO A 26 -7.28 -25.56 -3.37
CA PRO A 26 -7.57 -25.75 -4.79
C PRO A 26 -9.06 -25.74 -5.13
N ASP A 27 -9.90 -26.31 -4.27
CA ASP A 27 -11.35 -26.34 -4.46
C ASP A 27 -11.98 -24.94 -4.41
N LEU A 28 -11.53 -24.09 -3.50
CA LEU A 28 -12.01 -22.71 -3.39
C LEU A 28 -11.55 -21.87 -4.58
N PHE A 29 -10.34 -22.14 -5.09
CA PHE A 29 -9.87 -21.51 -6.32
C PHE A 29 -10.72 -21.95 -7.52
N GLN A 30 -11.03 -23.24 -7.64
CA GLN A 30 -11.91 -23.76 -8.69
C GLN A 30 -13.32 -23.15 -8.60
N GLU A 31 -13.89 -23.04 -7.40
CA GLU A 31 -15.18 -22.38 -7.19
C GLU A 31 -15.14 -20.91 -7.64
N ALA A 32 -14.08 -20.18 -7.29
CA ALA A 32 -13.89 -18.81 -7.74
C ALA A 32 -13.78 -18.71 -9.27
N VAL A 33 -13.03 -19.62 -9.91
CA VAL A 33 -12.90 -19.69 -11.37
C VAL A 33 -14.25 -19.96 -12.04
N GLN A 34 -15.06 -20.86 -11.49
CA GLN A 34 -16.39 -21.16 -12.02
C GLN A 34 -17.33 -19.94 -11.91
N ARG A 35 -17.22 -19.17 -10.82
CA ARG A 35 -18.08 -18.02 -10.57
C ARG A 35 -17.66 -16.75 -11.32
N PHE A 36 -16.37 -16.50 -11.46
CA PHE A 36 -15.84 -15.21 -11.97
C PHE A 36 -15.01 -15.34 -13.26
N GLY A 37 -14.73 -16.57 -13.72
CA GLY A 37 -13.84 -16.87 -14.83
C GLY A 37 -12.40 -17.10 -14.39
N LEU A 38 -11.58 -17.68 -15.29
CA LEU A 38 -10.17 -17.97 -15.03
C LEU A 38 -9.33 -16.67 -15.01
N PRO A 39 -8.70 -16.32 -13.88
CA PRO A 39 -7.83 -15.16 -13.83
C PRO A 39 -6.57 -15.38 -14.69
N THR A 40 -6.10 -14.34 -15.36
CA THR A 40 -4.92 -14.39 -16.23
C THR A 40 -3.61 -14.04 -15.51
N LEU A 41 -3.71 -13.47 -14.30
CA LEU A 41 -2.59 -12.99 -13.52
C LEU A 41 -2.86 -13.13 -12.02
N HIS A 42 -1.89 -13.68 -11.28
CA HIS A 42 -1.92 -13.74 -9.82
C HIS A 42 -1.13 -12.56 -9.23
N LEU A 43 -1.78 -11.66 -8.51
CA LEU A 43 -1.17 -10.37 -8.11
C LEU A 43 -0.20 -10.45 -6.92
N PHE A 44 -0.37 -11.45 -6.04
CA PHE A 44 0.40 -11.56 -4.79
C PHE A 44 0.86 -12.99 -4.58
N ALA A 45 1.87 -13.42 -5.35
CA ALA A 45 2.28 -14.81 -5.34
C ALA A 45 3.80 -14.99 -5.39
N SER A 46 4.19 -16.23 -5.14
CA SER A 46 5.52 -16.79 -5.31
C SER A 46 5.43 -17.99 -6.27
N PRO A 47 6.57 -18.54 -6.71
CA PRO A 47 6.60 -19.82 -7.38
C PRO A 47 5.96 -20.97 -6.60
N GLN A 48 5.96 -20.89 -5.26
CA GLN A 48 5.51 -21.97 -4.37
C GLN A 48 4.00 -21.94 -4.14
N ASN A 49 3.36 -20.76 -4.17
CA ASN A 49 1.93 -20.61 -3.88
C ASN A 49 1.07 -20.20 -5.09
N THR A 50 1.64 -20.01 -6.27
CA THR A 50 0.84 -19.59 -7.43
C THR A 50 -0.05 -20.72 -7.97
N GLN A 51 -1.31 -20.40 -8.27
CA GLN A 51 -2.26 -21.28 -9.00
C GLN A 51 -2.34 -20.93 -10.49
N LEU A 52 -1.52 -19.96 -10.93
CA LEU A 52 -1.51 -19.46 -12.30
C LEU A 52 -0.11 -19.46 -12.91
N PRO A 53 0.02 -19.59 -14.25
CA PRO A 53 1.30 -19.55 -14.94
C PRO A 53 1.99 -18.18 -14.88
N ARG A 54 1.21 -17.11 -14.68
CA ARG A 54 1.70 -15.73 -14.62
C ARG A 54 1.34 -15.12 -13.28
N PHE A 55 2.32 -14.50 -12.62
CA PHE A 55 2.12 -13.89 -11.32
C PHE A 55 3.07 -12.72 -11.06
N ILE A 56 2.76 -11.88 -10.08
CA ILE A 56 3.67 -10.83 -9.59
C ILE A 56 4.27 -11.30 -8.28
N SER A 57 5.59 -11.17 -8.17
CA SER A 57 6.36 -11.50 -6.98
C SER A 57 7.42 -10.45 -6.69
N ARG A 58 7.93 -10.43 -5.45
CA ARG A 58 9.03 -9.55 -5.03
C ARG A 58 10.34 -9.89 -5.73
N TYR A 59 10.58 -11.18 -5.97
CA TYR A 59 11.83 -11.67 -6.55
C TYR A 59 11.59 -12.24 -7.95
N PRO A 60 12.55 -12.09 -8.87
CA PRO A 60 12.42 -12.63 -10.21
C PRO A 60 12.46 -14.16 -10.18
N SER A 61 11.56 -14.78 -10.94
CA SER A 61 11.53 -16.22 -11.18
C SER A 61 10.77 -16.51 -12.48
N PRO A 62 10.83 -17.75 -13.03
CA PRO A 62 9.98 -18.13 -14.14
C PRO A 62 8.50 -17.85 -13.83
N GLY A 63 7.77 -17.28 -14.78
CA GLY A 63 6.35 -16.92 -14.62
C GLY A 63 6.09 -15.56 -13.95
N VAL A 64 7.11 -14.91 -13.37
CA VAL A 64 6.95 -13.55 -12.80
C VAL A 64 6.85 -12.53 -13.93
N VAL A 65 5.80 -11.72 -13.90
CA VAL A 65 5.63 -10.56 -14.78
C VAL A 65 6.11 -9.28 -14.07
N PRO A 66 6.46 -8.22 -14.81
CA PRO A 66 6.79 -6.94 -14.20
C PRO A 66 5.68 -6.44 -13.26
N PRO A 67 6.03 -5.74 -12.16
CA PRO A 67 5.04 -5.12 -11.30
C PRO A 67 4.11 -4.22 -12.11
N LEU A 68 2.85 -4.11 -11.68
CA LEU A 68 1.92 -3.15 -12.26
C LEU A 68 2.55 -1.76 -12.13
N GLN A 69 2.88 -1.13 -13.26
CA GLN A 69 3.22 0.28 -13.28
C GLN A 69 1.95 1.03 -12.93
N VAL A 70 1.97 1.72 -11.79
CA VAL A 70 1.06 2.84 -11.58
C VAL A 70 1.32 3.79 -12.74
N ALA A 71 0.27 4.28 -13.42
CA ALA A 71 0.51 5.24 -14.48
C ALA A 71 1.27 6.44 -13.86
N PRO A 72 2.02 7.22 -14.64
CA PRO A 72 2.54 8.49 -14.18
C PRO A 72 1.37 9.48 -14.02
N GLU A 73 0.42 9.16 -13.15
CA GLU A 73 -0.59 10.08 -12.67
C GLU A 73 0.09 11.00 -11.66
N SER A 74 0.26 12.24 -12.13
CA SER A 74 0.52 13.45 -11.38
C SER A 74 0.15 13.28 -9.90
N PRO A 75 1.04 13.63 -8.94
CA PRO A 75 0.64 13.63 -7.55
C PRO A 75 -0.49 14.63 -7.45
N ALA A 76 -1.73 14.15 -7.35
CA ALA A 76 -2.78 14.93 -6.78
C ALA A 76 -2.37 15.08 -5.32
N CYS A 77 -1.54 16.10 -5.05
CA CYS A 77 -1.75 16.91 -3.87
C CYS A 77 -3.25 17.12 -3.84
N LEU A 78 -3.94 16.44 -2.93
CA LEU A 78 -5.29 16.84 -2.57
C LEU A 78 -5.16 18.35 -2.34
N PRO A 79 -5.88 19.19 -3.10
CA PRO A 79 -5.84 20.61 -2.81
C PRO A 79 -6.21 20.74 -1.33
N PRO A 80 -5.51 21.58 -0.55
CA PRO A 80 -5.94 21.92 0.80
C PRO A 80 -7.29 22.63 0.66
N SER A 81 -8.36 21.85 0.58
CA SER A 81 -9.71 22.36 0.67
C SER A 81 -9.91 22.72 2.13
N SER A 82 -10.03 24.03 2.33
CA SER A 82 -10.52 24.69 3.54
C SER A 82 -9.51 24.82 4.68
N VAL A 83 -8.44 25.59 4.44
CA VAL A 83 -8.12 26.63 5.43
C VAL A 83 -9.15 27.74 5.23
N ASP A 84 -10.19 27.73 6.07
CA ASP A 84 -11.11 28.84 6.22
C ASP A 84 -10.30 30.02 6.78
N SER A 85 -9.89 30.91 5.89
CA SER A 85 -9.41 32.23 6.26
C SER A 85 -10.60 33.08 6.64
N THR A 86 -11.00 33.04 7.91
CA THR A 86 -11.84 34.07 8.51
C THR A 86 -11.15 34.65 9.75
N SER A 87 -10.47 35.76 9.49
CA SER A 87 -10.48 36.97 10.32
C SER A 87 -9.73 36.93 11.66
N ASP A 88 -8.52 37.50 11.67
CA ASP A 88 -8.12 38.35 12.80
C ASP A 88 -9.16 39.47 12.99
N PRO A 89 -9.50 39.81 14.24
CA PRO A 89 -9.24 41.18 14.62
C PRO A 89 -8.61 41.33 16.01
N GLU A 90 -7.72 42.31 16.06
CA GLU A 90 -7.48 43.23 17.16
C GLU A 90 -6.65 42.79 18.38
N ALA A 91 -5.45 43.37 18.38
CA ALA A 91 -4.75 43.81 19.57
C ALA A 91 -5.66 44.62 20.51
N VAL A 92 -5.78 44.19 21.77
CA VAL A 92 -6.03 45.07 22.91
C VAL A 92 -5.19 44.57 24.08
N GLY A 93 -4.26 45.41 24.53
CA GLY A 93 -3.41 45.12 25.66
C GLY A 93 -4.14 45.20 27.00
N GLN A 94 -3.58 44.57 28.03
CA GLN A 94 -3.74 44.99 29.42
C GLN A 94 -2.60 44.47 30.31
N LYS A 95 -1.98 45.42 31.02
CA LYS A 95 -1.01 45.25 32.11
C LYS A 95 -1.63 44.50 33.33
N ARG A 96 -0.81 43.74 34.07
CA ARG A 96 -0.38 43.98 35.50
C ARG A 96 -0.03 42.69 36.29
N GLY A 97 0.98 42.83 37.18
CA GLY A 97 1.28 42.00 38.38
C GLY A 97 2.58 41.20 38.23
N SER A 98 3.74 41.60 38.81
CA SER A 98 4.15 41.55 40.25
C SER A 98 4.03 40.11 40.79
N ASP A 99 5.08 39.43 41.27
CA ASP A 99 6.28 39.84 42.02
C ASP A 99 7.60 39.22 41.51
#